data_AF-A0A256YEB0-F1
#
_entry.id   AF-A0A256YEB0-F1
#
_cell.length_a   1.000
_cell.length_b   1.000
_cell.length_c   1.000
_cell.angle_alpha   90.00
_cell.angle_beta   90.00
_cell.angle_gamma   90.00
#
_symmetry.space_group_name_H-M   'P 1'
#
loop_
_entity.id
_entity.type
_entity.pdbx_description
1 polymer ?
#
loop_
_entity_poly.entity_id
_entity_poly.type
_entity_poly.pdbx_seq_one_letter_code
_entity_poly.pdbx_strand_id
1 'polypeptide(L)'
;DKLRKGVQIAINRLKRGEAKPYTLDKPYQAIIRVRDTLLADVLEIVEGLKRIDAYSFEYIAESASQLLAKIEEISFIGYGVDALKNIIR
;
A
#
# COMPACT_ATOMS: atom_id res chain seq x y z
N ASP A 1 -10.94 15.77 -24.07
CA ASP A 1 -9.67 16.06 -24.79
C ASP A 1 -8.37 15.99 -23.98
N LYS A 2 -8.28 16.59 -22.78
CA LYS A 2 -7.02 16.62 -22.01
C LYS A 2 -6.47 15.23 -21.64
N LEU A 3 -7.34 14.30 -21.22
CA LEU A 3 -6.94 12.93 -20.87
C LEU A 3 -6.33 12.17 -22.07
N ARG A 4 -7.01 12.22 -23.23
CA ARG A 4 -6.54 11.58 -24.46
C ARG A 4 -5.17 12.12 -24.88
N LYS A 5 -4.95 13.44 -24.80
CA LYS A 5 -3.65 14.06 -25.05
C LYS A 5 -2.59 13.59 -24.04
N GLY A 6 -2.93 13.51 -22.75
CA GLY A 6 -2.03 13.01 -21.71
C GLY A 6 -1.59 11.56 -21.93
N VAL A 7 -2.53 10.67 -22.26
CA VAL A 7 -2.23 9.26 -22.59
C VAL A 7 -1.31 9.17 -23.81
N GLN A 8 -1.59 9.93 -24.87
CA GLN A 8 -0.74 9.93 -26.06
C GLN A 8 0.69 10.40 -25.76
N ILE A 9 0.85 11.40 -24.89
CA ILE A 9 2.16 11.88 -24.45
C ILE A 9 2.89 10.79 -23.67
N ALA A 10 2.23 10.13 -22.72
CA ALA A 10 2.83 9.04 -21.93
C ALA A 10 3.30 7.88 -22.83
N ILE A 11 2.49 7.47 -23.81
CA ILE A 11 2.86 6.43 -24.79
C ILE A 11 4.08 6.87 -25.61
N ASN A 12 4.10 8.11 -26.10
CA ASN A 12 5.21 8.62 -26.90
C ASN A 12 6.51 8.67 -26.09
N ARG A 13 6.45 9.05 -24.81
CA ARG A 13 7.61 9.02 -23.88
C ARG A 13 8.13 7.61 -23.67
N LEU A 14 7.24 6.63 -23.47
CA LEU A 14 7.61 5.22 -23.34
C LEU A 14 8.29 4.69 -24.61
N LYS A 15 7.73 4.98 -25.79
CA LYS A 15 8.30 4.58 -27.09
C LYS A 15 9.69 5.17 -27.34
N ARG A 16 9.94 6.39 -26.85
CA ARG A 16 11.24 7.08 -26.96
C ARG A 16 12.24 6.67 -25.88
N GLY A 17 11.85 5.83 -24.93
CA GLY A 17 12.69 5.45 -23.78
C GLY A 17 12.87 6.55 -22.74
N GLU A 18 12.12 7.66 -22.84
CA GLU A 18 12.09 8.76 -21.87
C GLU A 18 11.36 8.36 -20.58
N ALA A 19 10.50 7.34 -20.65
CA ALA A 19 9.87 6.69 -19.50
C ALA A 19 10.28 5.22 -19.46
N LYS A 20 10.60 4.71 -18.27
CA LYS A 20 10.97 3.31 -18.04
C LYS A 20 10.08 2.72 -16.95
N PRO A 21 9.82 1.39 -16.97
CA PRO A 21 9.17 0.73 -15.85
C PRO A 21 9.91 1.05 -14.55
N TYR A 22 9.14 1.33 -13.51
CA TYR A 22 9.71 1.48 -12.17
C TYR A 22 10.14 0.10 -11.67
N THR A 23 11.40 -0.03 -11.32
CA THR A 23 11.99 -1.27 -10.80
C THR A 23 12.34 -1.07 -9.34
N LEU A 24 11.93 -2.01 -8.50
CA LEU A 24 12.33 -2.11 -7.11
C LEU A 24 13.15 -3.38 -6.95
N ASP A 25 14.21 -3.29 -6.16
CA ASP A 25 15.02 -4.44 -5.79
C ASP A 25 14.25 -5.32 -4.81
N LYS A 26 14.42 -6.64 -4.95
CA LYS A 26 13.82 -7.63 -4.06
C LYS A 26 14.78 -7.98 -2.92
N PRO A 27 14.25 -8.33 -1.72
CA PRO A 27 12.84 -8.36 -1.37
C PRO A 27 12.26 -6.94 -1.21
N TYR A 28 10.97 -6.78 -1.50
CA TYR A 28 10.28 -5.50 -1.35
C TYR A 28 10.12 -5.19 0.14
N GLN A 29 10.67 -4.05 0.58
CA GLN A 29 10.52 -3.57 1.95
C GLN A 29 9.52 -2.43 1.98
N ALA A 30 8.49 -2.56 2.80
CA ALA A 30 7.45 -1.56 2.96
C ALA A 30 7.35 -1.10 4.42
N ILE A 31 7.18 0.21 4.60
CA ILE A 31 6.79 0.81 5.87
C ILE A 31 5.33 1.23 5.73
N ILE A 32 4.46 0.54 6.46
CA ILE A 32 3.04 0.86 6.54
C ILE A 32 2.85 1.83 7.69
N ARG A 33 2.22 2.97 7.43
CA ARG A 33 1.88 3.98 8.45
C ARG A 33 0.37 4.12 8.54
N VAL A 34 -0.18 3.87 9.72
CA VAL A 34 -1.59 4.10 10.02
C VAL A 34 -1.77 5.38 10.83
N ARG A 35 -2.96 5.97 10.78
CA ARG A 35 -3.27 7.22 11.51
C ARG A 35 -4.03 6.99 12.80
N ASP A 36 -4.63 5.81 12.94
CA ASP A 36 -5.52 5.46 14.03
C ASP A 36 -4.82 4.45 14.95
N THR A 37 -4.77 4.74 16.24
CA THR A 37 -4.17 3.85 17.25
C THR A 37 -4.92 2.53 17.32
N LEU A 38 -6.25 2.53 17.20
CA LEU A 38 -7.05 1.31 17.22
C LEU A 38 -6.71 0.41 16.04
N LEU A 39 -6.54 0.99 14.85
CA LEU A 39 -6.08 0.23 13.70
C LEU A 39 -4.67 -0.31 13.91
N ALA A 40 -3.76 0.49 14.49
CA ALA A 40 -2.41 0.02 14.80
C ALA A 40 -2.45 -1.20 15.74
N ASP A 41 -3.27 -1.15 16.79
CA ASP A 41 -3.38 -2.25 17.74
C ASP A 41 -3.99 -3.52 17.11
N VAL A 42 -4.93 -3.36 16.17
CA VAL A 42 -5.46 -4.50 15.39
C VAL A 42 -4.42 -5.05 14.41
N LEU A 43 -3.58 -4.21 13.81
CA LEU A 43 -2.54 -4.68 12.89
C LEU A 43 -1.40 -5.43 13.59
N GLU A 44 -1.22 -5.26 14.90
CA GLU A 44 -0.18 -5.94 15.67
C GLU A 44 -0.34 -7.47 15.70
N ILE A 45 -1.57 -7.98 15.52
CA ILE A 45 -1.84 -9.42 15.45
C ILE A 45 -1.79 -9.98 14.03
N VAL A 46 -1.56 -9.15 13.01
CA VAL A 46 -1.54 -9.57 11.60
C VAL A 46 -0.19 -10.20 11.26
N GLU A 47 -0.23 -11.41 10.72
CA GLU A 47 0.99 -12.14 10.37
C GLU A 47 1.86 -11.39 9.34
N GLY A 48 3.17 -11.42 9.61
CA GLY A 48 4.18 -10.81 8.76
C GLY A 48 4.38 -9.31 8.97
N LEU A 49 3.53 -8.64 9.74
CA LEU A 49 3.75 -7.24 10.12
C LEU A 49 4.58 -7.17 11.40
N LYS A 50 5.63 -6.35 11.36
CA LYS A 50 6.47 -6.07 12.54
C LYS A 50 6.26 -4.63 12.97
N ARG A 51 5.65 -4.41 14.14
CA ARG A 51 5.48 -3.06 14.70
C ARG A 51 6.85 -2.46 15.03
N ILE A 52 7.12 -1.27 14.52
CA ILE A 52 8.39 -0.54 14.78
C ILE A 52 8.18 0.72 15.62
N ASP A 53 6.99 1.29 15.61
CA ASP A 53 6.59 2.38 16.49
C ASP A 53 5.06 2.38 16.73
N ALA A 54 4.54 3.43 17.38
CA ALA A 54 3.11 3.53 17.71
C ALA A 54 2.17 3.44 16.50
N TYR A 55 2.63 3.77 15.29
CA TYR A 55 1.81 3.89 14.08
C TYR A 55 2.40 3.19 12.85
N SER A 56 3.61 2.64 12.95
CA SER A 56 4.36 2.13 11.81
C SER A 56 4.68 0.65 11.95
N PHE A 57 4.59 -0.05 10.81
CA PHE A 57 4.89 -1.48 10.67
C PHE A 57 5.84 -1.71 9.49
N GLU A 58 6.83 -2.57 9.70
CA GLU A 58 7.64 -3.13 8.63
C GLU A 58 6.98 -4.37 8.04
N TYR A 59 7.05 -4.50 6.71
CA TYR A 59 6.64 -5.68 5.97
C TYR A 59 7.66 -6.00 4.88
N ILE A 60 8.03 -7.28 4.76
CA ILE A 60 8.94 -7.79 3.74
C ILE A 60 8.16 -8.71 2.81
N ALA A 61 8.23 -8.44 1.51
CA ALA A 61 7.54 -9.23 0.48
C ALA A 61 8.51 -9.75 -0.58
N GLU A 62 8.34 -10.98 -1.02
CA GLU A 62 9.15 -11.63 -2.07
C GLU A 62 8.65 -11.33 -3.49
N SER A 63 7.41 -10.84 -3.59
CA SER A 63 6.79 -10.47 -4.85
C SER A 63 5.93 -9.22 -4.72
N ALA A 64 5.78 -8.49 -5.84
CA ALA A 64 4.87 -7.34 -5.90
C ALA A 64 3.43 -7.76 -5.59
N SER A 65 3.02 -8.96 -6.04
CA SER A 65 1.69 -9.52 -5.74
C SER A 65 1.48 -9.71 -4.23
N GLN A 66 2.49 -10.20 -3.52
CA GLN A 66 2.42 -10.39 -2.06
C GLN A 66 2.34 -9.04 -1.33
N LEU A 67 3.13 -8.05 -1.78
CA LEU A 67 3.05 -6.68 -1.25
C LEU A 67 1.66 -6.07 -1.45
N LEU A 68 1.10 -6.17 -2.67
CA LEU A 68 -0.23 -5.66 -2.98
C LEU A 68 -1.32 -6.39 -2.18
N ALA A 69 -1.23 -7.71 -2.04
CA ALA A 69 -2.16 -8.49 -1.23
C ALA A 69 -2.16 -8.06 0.24
N LYS A 70 -0.98 -7.79 0.81
CA LYS A 70 -0.88 -7.26 2.19
C LYS A 70 -1.48 -5.85 2.31
N ILE A 71 -1.30 -5.00 1.30
CA ILE A 71 -1.93 -3.66 1.26
C ILE A 71 -3.46 -3.79 1.23
N GLU A 72 -4.00 -4.71 0.44
CA GLU A 72 -5.44 -4.98 0.37
C GLU A 72 -5.99 -5.51 1.69
N GLU A 73 -5.32 -6.48 2.31
CA GLU A 73 -5.68 -7.02 3.63
C GLU A 73 -5.77 -5.91 4.69
N ILE A 74 -4.73 -5.06 4.78
CA ILE A 74 -4.70 -3.92 5.71
C ILE A 74 -5.84 -2.95 5.43
N SER A 75 -6.17 -2.73 4.16
CA SER A 75 -7.27 -1.85 3.75
C SER A 75 -8.64 -2.40 4.18
N PHE A 76 -8.86 -3.72 4.05
CA PHE A 76 -10.08 -4.38 4.52
C PHE A 76 -10.20 -4.35 6.04
N ILE A 77 -9.12 -4.60 6.77
CA ILE A 77 -9.09 -4.48 8.23
C ILE A 77 -9.42 -3.05 8.64
N GLY A 78 -8.78 -2.06 8.00
CA GLY A 78 -9.05 -0.64 8.24
C GLY A 78 -10.50 -0.25 8.02
N TYR A 79 -11.11 -0.74 6.94
CA TYR A 79 -12.55 -0.55 6.68
C TYR A 79 -13.41 -1.17 7.78
N GLY A 80 -13.11 -2.40 8.21
CA GLY A 80 -13.85 -3.06 9.29
C GLY A 80 -13.78 -2.31 10.62
N VAL A 81 -12.59 -1.84 10.99
CA VAL A 81 -12.36 -1.02 12.20
C VAL A 81 -13.17 0.27 12.13
N ASP A 82 -13.13 0.99 11.00
CA ASP A 82 -13.86 2.23 10.84
C ASP A 82 -15.39 2.02 10.88
N ALA A 83 -15.89 0.99 10.21
CA ALA A 83 -17.31 0.63 10.24
C ALA A 83 -17.81 0.35 11.66
N LEU A 84 -17.06 -0.41 12.46
CA LEU A 84 -17.41 -0.69 13.85
C LEU A 84 -17.42 0.58 14.72
N LYS A 85 -16.44 1.46 14.55
CA LYS A 85 -16.40 2.75 15.26
C LYS A 85 -17.61 3.61 14.96
N ASN A 86 -18.10 3.58 13.72
CA ASN A 86 -19.27 4.36 13.29
C ASN A 86 -20.60 3.75 13.78
N ILE A 87 -20.65 2.48 14.16
CA ILE A 87 -21.85 1.82 14.72
C ILE A 87 -21.98 2.06 16.22
N ILE A 88 -20.85 2.12 16.94
CA ILE A 88 -20.82 2.26 18.40
C ILE A 88 -20.99 3.74 18.84
N ARG A 89 -20.69 4.68 17.95
CA ARG A 89 -20.94 6.12 18.13
C ARG A 89 -22.40 6.47 17.89
#